data_AF-A0A3B8PKF3-F1
#
_entry.id   AF-A0A3B8PKF3-F1
#
_cell.length_a   1.000
_cell.length_b   1.000
_cell.length_c   1.000
_cell.angle_alpha   90.00
_cell.angle_beta   90.00
_cell.angle_gamma   90.00
#
_symmetry.space_group_name_H-M   'P 1'
#
loop_
_entity.id
_entity.type
_entity.pdbx_description
1 polymer ?
#
loop_
_entity_poly.entity_id
_entity_poly.type
_entity_poly.pdbx_seq_one_letter_code
_entity_poly.pdbx_strand_id
1 'polypeptide(L)'
;MTLLAGGGLGLSLEGLLQAREIAAAGRPAIQSCIIVFYYGGPSHLETYDMKPQGPMAIRGEFRPVASNVPGMPVCEHLPHMARVMDRCAVV
;
A
#
# COMPACT_ATOMS: atom_id res chain seq x y z
N MET A 1 2.73 -2.43 40.64
CA MET A 1 3.17 -3.81 40.97
C MET A 1 3.68 -4.43 39.68
N THR A 2 4.91 -4.91 39.72
CA THR A 2 5.91 -4.91 38.63
C THR A 2 5.64 -5.96 37.55
N LEU A 3 5.57 -5.54 36.28
CA LEU A 3 5.58 -6.44 35.12
C LEU A 3 7.02 -6.91 34.88
N LEU A 4 7.29 -8.17 35.18
CA LEU A 4 8.52 -8.86 34.78
C LEU A 4 8.53 -8.99 33.25
N ALA A 5 9.19 -8.03 32.58
CA ALA A 5 9.63 -8.15 31.20
C ALA A 5 10.80 -9.15 31.12
N GLY A 6 10.47 -10.44 31.17
CA GLY A 6 11.43 -11.53 30.96
C GLY A 6 11.69 -11.76 29.48
N GLY A 7 12.50 -10.91 28.85
CA GLY A 7 12.95 -11.09 27.47
C GLY A 7 13.46 -9.77 26.90
N GLY A 8 14.75 -9.69 26.57
CA GLY A 8 15.49 -8.46 26.19
C GLY A 8 15.01 -7.71 24.93
N LEU A 9 13.81 -7.99 24.46
CA LEU A 9 13.15 -7.35 23.30
C LEU A 9 11.94 -6.49 23.70
N GLY A 10 11.67 -6.30 25.00
CA GLY A 10 10.55 -5.46 25.47
C GLY A 10 9.17 -6.10 25.27
N LEU A 11 9.11 -7.42 25.02
CA LEU A 11 7.86 -8.18 24.92
C LEU A 11 7.46 -8.65 26.32
N SER A 12 6.40 -8.07 26.88
CA SER A 12 5.76 -8.60 28.09
C SER A 12 4.74 -9.66 27.71
N LEU A 13 4.55 -10.66 28.59
CA LEU A 13 3.51 -11.67 28.41
C LEU A 13 2.12 -11.03 28.30
N GLU A 14 1.86 -9.99 29.09
CA GLU A 14 0.62 -9.20 29.01
C GLU A 14 0.44 -8.56 27.62
N GLY A 15 1.48 -7.92 27.08
CA GLY A 15 1.43 -7.34 25.73
C GLY A 15 1.20 -8.39 24.65
N LEU A 16 1.77 -9.60 24.81
CA LEU A 16 1.52 -10.73 23.89
C LEU A 16 0.08 -11.26 23.99
N LEU A 17 -0.47 -11.35 25.19
CA LEU A 17 -1.86 -11.77 25.41
C LEU A 17 -2.85 -10.74 24.86
N GLN A 18 -2.60 -9.45 25.10
CA GLN A 18 -3.43 -8.36 24.57
C GLN A 18 -3.36 -8.29 23.03
N ALA A 19 -2.17 -8.46 22.44
CA ALA A 19 -2.02 -8.55 20.99
C ALA A 19 -2.75 -9.76 20.40
N ARG A 20 -2.78 -10.90 21.11
CA ARG A 20 -3.58 -12.07 20.71
C ARG A 20 -5.07 -11.78 20.73
N GLU A 21 -5.58 -11.10 21.74
CA GLU A 21 -7.00 -10.72 21.81
C GLU A 21 -7.39 -9.77 20.68
N ILE A 22 -6.55 -8.78 20.38
CA ILE A 22 -6.77 -7.85 19.24
C ILE A 22 -6.73 -8.60 17.91
N ALA A 23 -5.81 -9.56 17.74
CA ALA A 23 -5.77 -10.41 16.56
C ALA A 23 -6.99 -11.34 16.47
N ALA A 24 -7.49 -11.85 17.61
CA ALA A 24 -8.66 -12.69 17.71
C ALA A 24 -9.99 -11.95 17.46
N ALA A 25 -10.02 -10.62 17.70
CA ALA A 25 -11.17 -9.78 17.39
C ALA A 25 -11.54 -9.79 15.91
N GLY A 26 -10.65 -10.28 15.04
CA GLY A 26 -10.93 -10.59 13.63
C GLY A 26 -11.18 -9.34 12.78
N ARG A 27 -10.65 -9.33 11.56
CA ARG A 27 -11.14 -8.35 10.57
C ARG A 27 -12.46 -8.87 10.02
N PRO A 28 -13.43 -8.00 9.69
CA PRO A 28 -14.63 -8.44 8.99
C PRO A 28 -14.22 -9.22 7.74
N ALA A 29 -14.91 -10.34 7.50
CA ALA A 29 -14.64 -11.17 6.33
C ALA A 29 -14.89 -10.37 5.05
N ILE A 30 -14.00 -10.52 4.06
CA ILE A 30 -14.20 -9.95 2.72
C ILE A 30 -15.38 -10.68 2.08
N GLN A 31 -16.45 -9.96 1.76
CA GLN A 31 -17.68 -10.54 1.22
C GLN A 31 -17.58 -10.84 -0.28
N SER A 32 -16.84 -10.01 -1.02
CA SER A 32 -16.70 -10.11 -2.48
C SER A 32 -15.36 -9.55 -2.92
N CYS A 33 -14.73 -10.19 -3.90
CA CYS A 33 -13.48 -9.74 -4.52
C CYS A 33 -13.62 -9.79 -6.04
N ILE A 34 -13.28 -8.70 -6.73
CA ILE A 34 -13.17 -8.66 -8.19
C ILE A 34 -11.68 -8.75 -8.52
N ILE A 35 -11.30 -9.78 -9.27
CA ILE A 35 -9.93 -9.96 -9.74
C ILE A 35 -9.91 -9.58 -11.22
N VAL A 36 -9.12 -8.55 -11.54
CA VAL A 36 -8.86 -8.14 -12.92
C VAL A 36 -7.48 -8.64 -13.31
N PHE A 37 -7.41 -9.58 -14.24
CA PHE A 37 -6.15 -10.09 -14.75
C PHE A 37 -5.80 -9.41 -16.07
N TYR A 38 -4.81 -8.53 -16.06
CA TYR A 38 -4.29 -7.89 -17.27
C TYR A 38 -3.15 -8.72 -17.85
N TYR A 39 -3.46 -9.58 -18.83
CA TYR A 39 -2.43 -10.30 -19.57
C TYR A 39 -1.58 -9.33 -20.40
N GLY A 40 -0.27 -9.29 -20.13
CA GLY A 40 0.64 -8.30 -20.73
C GLY A 40 0.42 -6.87 -20.25
N GLY A 41 -0.16 -6.69 -19.05
CA GLY A 41 -0.63 -5.42 -18.49
C GLY A 41 0.35 -4.23 -18.50
N PRO A 42 -0.14 -3.06 -18.08
CA PRO A 42 0.61 -1.82 -18.19
C PRO A 42 1.89 -1.86 -17.34
N SER A 43 2.96 -1.26 -17.84
CA SER A 43 4.25 -1.21 -17.14
C SER A 43 4.13 -0.46 -15.81
N HIS A 44 4.87 -0.90 -14.78
CA HIS A 44 4.96 -0.15 -13.51
C HIS A 44 5.53 1.26 -13.73
N LEU A 45 6.46 1.42 -14.69
CA LEU A 45 7.02 2.71 -15.09
C LEU A 45 5.99 3.64 -15.75
N GLU A 46 4.86 3.10 -16.19
CA GLU A 46 3.82 3.84 -16.90
C GLU A 46 2.56 4.05 -16.07
N THR A 47 2.53 3.55 -14.83
CA THR A 47 1.32 3.55 -13.99
C THR A 47 1.56 4.26 -12.65
N TYR A 48 2.39 3.67 -11.80
CA TYR A 48 2.56 4.11 -10.40
C TYR A 48 4.02 4.47 -10.04
N ASP A 49 5.02 4.08 -10.84
CA ASP A 49 6.46 4.32 -10.58
C ASP A 49 7.16 5.01 -11.76
N MET A 50 6.65 6.16 -12.18
CA MET A 50 7.04 6.84 -13.42
C MET A 50 8.40 7.54 -13.40
N LYS A 51 9.18 7.40 -12.31
CA LYS A 51 10.52 7.99 -12.14
C LYS A 51 10.69 9.36 -12.83
N PRO A 52 9.87 10.37 -12.53
CA PRO A 52 9.73 11.56 -13.38
C PRO A 52 11.00 12.39 -13.55
N GLN A 53 11.95 12.27 -12.61
CA GLN A 53 13.26 12.92 -12.62
C GLN A 53 14.36 12.07 -13.27
N GLY A 54 14.04 10.86 -13.72
CA GLY A 54 14.97 9.96 -14.38
C GLY A 54 15.27 10.38 -15.82
N PRO A 55 16.32 9.81 -16.45
CA PRO A 55 16.61 10.01 -17.86
C PRO A 55 15.43 9.58 -18.75
N MET A 56 15.25 10.24 -19.89
CA MET A 56 14.15 9.93 -20.83
C MET A 56 14.09 8.47 -21.26
N ALA A 57 15.24 7.81 -21.40
CA ALA A 57 15.31 6.39 -21.76
C ALA A 57 14.78 5.44 -20.67
N ILE A 58 14.58 5.93 -19.44
CA ILE A 58 14.23 5.12 -18.26
C ILE A 58 12.84 5.46 -17.72
N ARG A 59 12.44 6.74 -17.74
CA ARG A 59 11.23 7.23 -17.04
C ARG A 59 9.89 7.02 -17.78
N GLY A 60 9.89 6.33 -18.92
CA GLY A 60 8.69 6.19 -19.77
C GLY A 60 8.29 7.48 -20.48
N GLU A 61 7.29 7.39 -21.36
CA GLU A 61 6.79 8.52 -22.17
C GLU A 61 5.77 9.38 -21.41
N PHE A 62 5.00 8.75 -20.53
CA PHE A 62 3.87 9.39 -19.85
C PHE A 62 4.30 10.33 -18.72
N ARG A 63 3.38 11.22 -18.33
CA ARG A 63 3.61 12.21 -17.28
C ARG A 63 2.82 11.91 -16.00
N PRO A 64 3.41 12.18 -14.83
CA PRO A 64 2.68 12.07 -13.57
C PRO A 64 1.62 13.17 -13.45
N VAL A 65 0.46 12.82 -12.92
CA VAL A 65 -0.57 13.73 -12.41
C VAL A 65 -0.70 13.56 -10.90
N ALA A 66 -1.04 14.64 -10.20
CA ALA A 66 -1.30 14.57 -8.77
C ALA A 66 -2.51 13.66 -8.47
N SER A 67 -2.39 12.84 -7.41
CA SER A 67 -3.51 12.10 -6.85
C SER A 67 -4.07 12.80 -5.62
N ASN A 68 -5.14 12.25 -5.05
CA ASN A 68 -5.69 12.70 -3.78
C ASN A 68 -4.79 12.36 -2.57
N VAL A 69 -3.70 11.62 -2.75
CA VAL A 69 -2.67 11.36 -1.74
C VAL A 69 -1.42 12.19 -2.06
N PRO A 70 -1.05 13.17 -1.20
CA PRO A 70 0.15 13.98 -1.40
C PRO A 70 1.41 13.12 -1.54
N GLY A 71 2.21 13.41 -2.57
CA GLY A 71 3.47 12.68 -2.83
C GLY A 71 3.30 11.33 -3.53
N MET A 72 2.07 10.90 -3.86
CA MET A 72 1.81 9.68 -4.63
C MET A 72 1.18 10.00 -6.00
N PRO A 73 1.94 10.56 -6.96
CA PRO A 73 1.41 10.80 -8.29
C PRO A 73 1.13 9.48 -9.03
N VAL A 74 0.25 9.54 -10.02
CA VAL A 74 -0.04 8.42 -10.93
C VAL A 74 0.02 8.89 -12.38
N CYS A 75 -0.04 7.97 -13.34
CA CYS A 75 -0.07 8.31 -14.75
C CYS A 75 -1.26 9.20 -15.15
N GLU A 76 -1.01 10.17 -16.04
CA GLU A 76 -2.04 11.07 -16.61
C GLU A 76 -3.21 10.32 -17.27
N HIS A 77 -3.00 9.07 -17.70
CA HIS A 77 -4.04 8.19 -18.26
C HIS A 77 -4.87 7.44 -17.21
N LEU A 78 -4.60 7.62 -15.92
CA LEU A 78 -5.34 7.02 -14.81
C LEU A 78 -6.10 8.06 -13.95
N PRO A 79 -6.92 8.95 -14.54
CA PRO A 79 -7.54 10.06 -13.82
C PRO A 79 -8.56 9.61 -12.76
N HIS A 80 -9.20 8.45 -12.96
CA HIS A 80 -10.10 7.88 -11.96
C HIS A 80 -9.32 7.27 -10.79
N MET A 81 -8.18 6.65 -11.07
CA MET A 81 -7.30 6.12 -10.02
C MET A 81 -6.74 7.24 -9.16
N ALA A 82 -6.31 8.35 -9.77
CA ALA A 82 -5.82 9.53 -9.07
C ALA A 82 -6.80 10.06 -8.00
N ARG A 83 -8.12 9.86 -8.19
CA ARG A 83 -9.16 10.31 -7.25
C ARG A 83 -9.39 9.39 -6.06
N VAL A 84 -8.88 8.16 -6.11
CA VAL A 84 -9.13 7.11 -5.10
C VAL A 84 -7.85 6.45 -4.60
N MET A 85 -6.68 7.09 -4.80
CA MET A 85 -5.39 6.54 -4.38
C MET A 85 -5.30 6.31 -2.87
N ASP A 86 -6.06 7.04 -2.07
CA ASP A 86 -6.23 6.83 -0.62
C ASP A 86 -6.83 5.46 -0.27
N ARG A 87 -7.44 4.79 -1.25
CA ARG A 87 -8.06 3.46 -1.10
C ARG A 87 -7.29 2.36 -1.82
N CYS A 88 -6.15 2.70 -2.41
CA CYS A 88 -5.34 1.77 -3.18
C CYS A 88 -4.17 1.26 -2.35
N ALA A 89 -3.91 -0.05 -2.46
CA ALA A 89 -2.62 -0.62 -2.07
C ALA A 89 -1.82 -0.85 -3.35
N VAL A 90 -0.76 -0.06 -3.54
CA VAL A 90 0.25 -0.31 -4.58
C VAL A 90 1.34 -1.16 -3.95
N VAL A 91 1.66 -2.31 -4.54
CA VAL A 91 2.56 -3.33 -4.00
C VAL A 91 3.71 -3.58 -4.97
#